data_AF-A0A9W7CC17-F1
#
_entry.id   AF-A0A9W7CC17-F1
#
_cell.length_a   1.000
_cell.length_b   1.000
_cell.length_c   1.000
_cell.angle_alpha   90.00
_cell.angle_beta   90.00
_cell.angle_gamma   90.00
#
_symmetry.space_group_name_H-M   'P 1'
#
loop_
_entity.id
_entity.type
_entity.pdbx_description
1 polymer ?
#
loop_
_entity_poly.entity_id
_entity_poly.type
_entity_poly.pdbx_seq_one_letter_code
_entity_poly.pdbx_strand_id
1 'polypeptide(L)'
;MLSCDTTLLSQFTALSKSASGASLTSLILSYINKPNFYSYSVILEMVEEGEEVREFLKSFVEGDVEKVLSSPLRSKIIPSGLLNLLSITLLSHFHQNGLGTYPLPPLLAHLKSSTSDAEFQSLCNADEVESIFVKCLYANAINKGKVKHVTNDGTEFIVGGPINIPFTSSFSFLKTLQIKVEDEIERVEVLKISIEKEEQEELQKDEEWIKKKNESILKVKEGKDGKRKRVKVEKGEEGF
;
A
#
# COMPACT_ATOMS: atom_id res chain seq x y z
N MET A 1 3.24 -9.22 12.27
CA MET A 1 1.88 -9.62 11.86
C MET A 1 1.08 -8.35 11.55
N LEU A 2 1.07 -7.94 10.28
CA LEU A 2 0.21 -6.87 9.72
C LEU A 2 -0.87 -7.48 8.79
N SER A 3 -1.08 -8.81 8.87
CA SER A 3 -1.61 -9.62 7.77
C SER A 3 -3.11 -9.49 7.51
N CYS A 4 -3.92 -9.10 8.50
CA CYS A 4 -5.36 -8.95 8.30
C CYS A 4 -5.71 -7.66 7.53
N ASP A 5 -5.05 -6.54 7.86
CA ASP A 5 -5.31 -5.27 7.19
C ASP A 5 -4.83 -5.28 5.74
N THR A 6 -3.69 -5.93 5.43
CA THR A 6 -3.19 -6.01 4.04
C THR A 6 -4.14 -6.78 3.12
N THR A 7 -4.73 -7.88 3.58
CA THR A 7 -5.67 -8.66 2.77
C THR A 7 -6.97 -7.90 2.57
N LEU A 8 -7.52 -7.30 3.63
CA LEU A 8 -8.73 -6.50 3.55
C LEU A 8 -8.54 -5.27 2.66
N LEU A 9 -7.40 -4.58 2.79
CA LEU A 9 -7.07 -3.44 1.95
C LEU A 9 -6.93 -3.83 0.48
N SER A 10 -6.29 -4.97 0.17
CA SER A 10 -6.19 -5.47 -1.21
C SER A 10 -7.56 -5.77 -1.82
N GLN A 11 -8.50 -6.31 -1.03
CA GLN A 11 -9.88 -6.53 -1.45
C GLN A 11 -10.59 -5.20 -1.69
N PHE A 12 -10.40 -4.21 -0.81
CA PHE A 12 -10.95 -2.87 -1.01
C PHE A 12 -10.45 -2.28 -2.33
N THR A 13 -9.14 -2.31 -2.56
CA THR A 13 -8.50 -1.80 -3.78
C THR A 13 -9.02 -2.46 -5.06
N ALA A 14 -9.28 -3.77 -5.02
CA ALA A 14 -9.84 -4.47 -6.17
C ALA A 14 -11.29 -4.04 -6.45
N LEU A 15 -12.11 -3.92 -5.40
CA LEU A 15 -13.53 -3.59 -5.51
C LEU A 15 -13.77 -2.10 -5.84
N SER A 16 -12.95 -1.21 -5.30
CA SER A 16 -13.10 0.24 -5.46
C SER A 16 -12.89 0.69 -6.91
N LYS A 17 -12.04 0.00 -7.67
CA LYS A 17 -11.81 0.27 -9.11
C LYS A 17 -13.06 0.19 -9.98
N SER A 18 -14.04 -0.62 -9.54
CA SER A 18 -15.30 -0.83 -10.26
C SER A 18 -16.51 -0.17 -9.60
N ALA A 19 -16.32 0.46 -8.44
CA ALA A 19 -17.39 1.05 -7.65
C ALA A 19 -17.43 2.57 -7.85
N SER A 20 -18.64 3.11 -8.05
CA SER A 20 -18.87 4.56 -8.14
C SER A 20 -20.16 4.96 -7.41
N GLY A 21 -20.25 6.24 -7.04
CA GLY A 21 -21.41 6.81 -6.35
C GLY A 21 -21.86 5.98 -5.14
N ALA A 22 -23.14 5.59 -5.12
CA ALA A 22 -23.76 4.84 -4.02
C ALA A 22 -23.10 3.47 -3.74
N SER A 23 -22.54 2.82 -4.76
CA SER A 23 -21.84 1.53 -4.59
C SER A 23 -20.52 1.71 -3.86
N LEU A 24 -19.78 2.79 -4.16
CA LEU A 24 -18.56 3.15 -3.46
C LEU A 24 -18.86 3.56 -2.01
N THR A 25 -19.93 4.34 -1.79
CA THR A 25 -20.37 4.68 -0.43
C THR A 25 -20.67 3.43 0.40
N SER A 26 -21.39 2.47 -0.20
CA SER A 26 -21.72 1.20 0.47
C SER A 26 -20.49 0.35 0.75
N LEU A 27 -19.52 0.33 -0.18
CA LEU A 27 -18.23 -0.33 0.01
C LEU A 27 -17.47 0.28 1.19
N ILE A 28 -17.30 1.61 1.25
CA ILE A 28 -16.59 2.29 2.33
C ILE A 28 -17.25 1.98 3.69
N LEU A 29 -18.58 2.12 3.78
CA LEU A 29 -19.32 1.83 5.01
C LEU A 29 -19.18 0.37 5.45
N SER A 30 -19.09 -0.58 4.51
CA SER A 30 -18.83 -1.98 4.84
C SER A 30 -17.48 -2.16 5.56
N TYR A 31 -16.45 -1.41 5.17
CA TYR A 31 -15.13 -1.45 5.81
C TYR A 31 -15.07 -0.68 7.13
N ILE A 32 -15.81 0.41 7.25
CA ILE A 32 -16.00 1.10 8.53
C ILE A 32 -16.64 0.16 9.55
N ASN A 33 -17.57 -0.69 9.12
CA ASN A 33 -18.23 -1.65 9.98
C ASN A 33 -17.44 -2.98 10.16
N LYS A 34 -16.31 -3.18 9.47
CA LYS A 34 -15.46 -4.38 9.64
C LYS A 34 -14.70 -4.29 10.96
N PRO A 35 -14.79 -5.28 11.85
CA PRO A 35 -14.13 -5.23 13.16
C PRO A 35 -12.60 -5.19 13.02
N ASN A 36 -11.94 -4.38 13.85
CA ASN A 36 -10.48 -4.28 13.97
C ASN A 36 -9.74 -3.89 12.67
N PHE A 37 -10.41 -3.18 11.76
CA PHE A 37 -9.78 -2.60 10.57
C PHE A 37 -9.40 -1.14 10.87
N TYR A 38 -8.17 -0.72 10.56
CA TYR A 38 -7.69 0.63 10.91
C TYR A 38 -7.12 1.43 9.74
N SER A 39 -7.05 0.81 8.55
CA SER A 39 -6.43 1.39 7.35
C SER A 39 -7.33 2.39 6.60
N TYR A 40 -8.10 3.21 7.33
CA TYR A 40 -9.06 4.16 6.78
C TYR A 40 -8.43 5.32 6.02
N SER A 41 -7.24 5.76 6.42
CA SER A 41 -6.51 6.83 5.72
C SER A 41 -6.09 6.41 4.33
N VAL A 42 -5.70 5.15 4.14
CA VAL A 42 -5.40 4.61 2.81
C VAL A 42 -6.67 4.57 1.96
N ILE A 43 -7.80 4.13 2.54
CA ILE A 43 -9.09 4.19 1.82
C ILE A 43 -9.42 5.62 1.40
N LEU A 44 -9.20 6.61 2.27
CA LEU A 44 -9.48 8.02 1.98
C LEU A 44 -8.65 8.56 0.81
N GLU A 45 -7.40 8.12 0.65
CA GLU A 45 -6.54 8.48 -0.49
C GLU A 45 -7.05 7.88 -1.81
N MET A 46 -7.65 6.70 -1.75
CA MET A 46 -8.15 6.00 -2.94
C MET A 46 -9.52 6.51 -3.43
N VAL A 47 -10.21 7.30 -2.62
CA VAL A 47 -11.57 7.80 -2.92
C VAL A 47 -11.46 9.22 -3.49
N GLU A 48 -11.55 9.31 -4.82
CA GLU A 48 -11.48 10.58 -5.56
C GLU A 48 -12.86 11.23 -5.77
N GLU A 49 -13.94 10.44 -5.71
CA GLU A 49 -15.31 10.89 -5.97
C GLU A 49 -16.23 10.67 -4.77
N GLY A 50 -17.34 11.42 -4.70
CA GLY A 50 -18.33 11.32 -3.63
C GLY A 50 -17.99 12.18 -2.42
N GLU A 51 -18.22 13.49 -2.55
CA GLU A 51 -17.88 14.50 -1.53
C GLU A 51 -18.41 14.15 -0.13
N GLU A 52 -19.68 13.76 -0.02
CA GLU A 52 -20.31 13.42 1.27
C GLU A 52 -19.63 12.24 1.97
N VAL A 53 -19.39 11.12 1.27
CA VAL A 53 -18.75 9.95 1.89
C VAL A 53 -17.27 10.19 2.17
N ARG A 54 -16.62 11.03 1.36
CA ARG A 54 -15.22 11.40 1.54
C ARG A 54 -15.04 12.33 2.75
N GLU A 55 -15.92 13.31 2.93
CA GLU A 55 -15.93 14.17 4.11
C GLU A 55 -16.22 13.35 5.37
N PHE A 56 -17.22 12.45 5.32
CA PHE A 56 -17.51 11.52 6.40
C PHE A 56 -16.29 10.66 6.77
N LEU A 57 -15.64 10.05 5.78
CA LEU A 57 -14.46 9.22 5.99
C LEU A 57 -13.28 10.03 6.54
N LYS A 58 -13.11 11.28 6.10
CA LYS A 58 -12.09 12.18 6.64
C LYS A 58 -12.32 12.46 8.13
N SER A 59 -13.55 12.83 8.52
CA SER A 59 -13.90 13.00 9.92
C SER A 59 -13.70 11.71 10.73
N PHE A 60 -14.00 10.55 10.12
CA PHE A 60 -13.76 9.25 10.74
C PHE A 60 -12.27 9.00 11.01
N VAL A 61 -11.40 9.24 10.02
CA VAL A 61 -9.94 9.08 10.15
C VAL A 61 -9.36 10.03 11.20
N GLU A 62 -9.90 11.24 11.31
CA GLU A 62 -9.47 12.24 12.29
C GLU A 62 -9.95 11.92 13.73
N GLY A 63 -10.91 11.00 13.86
CA GLY A 63 -11.56 10.69 15.14
C GLY A 63 -12.51 11.79 15.61
N ASP A 64 -13.02 12.62 14.67
CA ASP A 64 -13.98 13.69 14.95
C ASP A 64 -15.38 13.09 15.13
N VAL A 65 -15.65 12.66 16.36
CA VAL A 65 -16.88 11.96 16.73
C VAL A 65 -18.11 12.80 16.41
N GLU A 66 -18.11 14.10 16.74
CA GLU A 66 -19.28 14.96 16.53
C GLU A 66 -19.64 15.07 15.04
N LYS A 67 -18.66 15.28 14.15
CA LYS A 67 -18.93 15.30 12.70
C LYS A 67 -19.37 13.96 12.14
N VAL A 68 -18.75 12.86 12.60
CA VAL A 68 -19.14 11.51 12.15
C VAL A 68 -20.58 11.21 12.54
N LEU A 69 -20.96 11.50 13.79
CA LEU A 69 -22.28 11.15 14.31
C LEU A 69 -23.39 12.12 13.89
N SER A 70 -23.05 13.34 13.47
CA SER A 70 -24.01 14.28 12.86
C SER A 70 -24.22 14.07 11.34
N SER A 71 -23.39 13.25 10.70
CA SER A 71 -23.51 12.93 9.27
C SER A 71 -24.80 12.16 8.94
N PRO A 72 -25.40 12.37 7.76
CA PRO A 72 -26.51 11.53 7.26
C PRO A 72 -26.15 10.04 7.19
N LEU A 73 -24.86 9.71 7.05
CA LEU A 73 -24.35 8.34 6.99
C LEU A 73 -24.29 7.64 8.35
N ARG A 74 -24.48 8.36 9.47
CA ARG A 74 -24.52 7.80 10.84
C ARG A 74 -25.48 6.61 10.97
N SER A 75 -26.64 6.69 10.32
CA SER A 75 -27.68 5.63 10.34
C SER A 75 -27.21 4.29 9.75
N LYS A 76 -26.12 4.30 8.97
CA LYS A 76 -25.52 3.11 8.34
C LYS A 76 -24.33 2.55 9.14
N ILE A 77 -23.97 3.20 10.25
CA ILE A 77 -22.94 2.72 11.17
C ILE A 77 -23.59 1.83 12.21
N ILE A 78 -23.15 0.57 12.23
CA ILE A 78 -23.61 -0.42 13.20
C ILE A 78 -22.66 -0.43 14.42
N PRO A 79 -22.96 -1.17 15.50
CA PRO A 79 -22.14 -1.13 16.73
C PRO A 79 -20.65 -1.41 16.51
N SER A 80 -20.28 -2.30 15.58
CA SER A 80 -18.85 -2.53 15.25
C SER A 80 -18.17 -1.30 14.65
N GLY A 81 -18.88 -0.51 13.82
CA GLY A 81 -18.37 0.73 13.28
C GLY A 81 -18.24 1.83 14.35
N LEU A 82 -19.13 1.86 15.34
CA LEU A 82 -18.99 2.76 16.50
C LEU A 82 -17.79 2.38 17.38
N LEU A 83 -17.52 1.08 17.58
CA LEU A 83 -16.31 0.62 18.27
C LEU A 83 -15.03 0.98 17.51
N ASN A 84 -15.07 0.90 16.17
CA ASN A 84 -13.96 1.36 15.34
C ASN A 84 -13.76 2.88 15.46
N LEU A 85 -14.85 3.66 15.47
CA LEU A 85 -14.77 5.10 15.70
C LEU A 85 -14.15 5.40 17.07
N LEU A 86 -14.62 4.73 18.13
CA LEU A 86 -14.06 4.86 19.48
C LEU A 86 -12.55 4.53 19.50
N SER A 87 -12.15 3.49 18.76
CA SER A 87 -10.73 3.12 18.61
C SER A 87 -9.92 4.23 17.94
N ILE A 88 -10.41 4.79 16.83
CA ILE A 88 -9.73 5.88 16.12
C ILE A 88 -9.68 7.14 16.98
N THR A 89 -10.76 7.50 17.69
CA THR A 89 -10.78 8.62 18.62
C THR A 89 -9.76 8.45 19.74
N LEU A 90 -9.66 7.24 20.31
CA LEU A 90 -8.66 6.92 21.34
C LEU A 90 -7.22 7.07 20.79
N LEU A 91 -6.96 6.53 19.61
CA LEU A 91 -5.66 6.61 18.95
C LEU A 91 -5.29 8.04 18.56
N SER A 92 -6.27 8.84 18.11
CA SER A 92 -6.13 10.27 17.81
C SER A 92 -5.78 11.06 19.08
N HIS A 93 -6.45 10.76 20.20
CA HIS A 93 -6.13 11.35 21.50
C HIS A 93 -4.67 11.08 21.91
N PHE A 94 -4.21 9.83 21.82
CA PHE A 94 -2.81 9.50 22.12
C PHE A 94 -1.84 10.15 21.15
N HIS A 95 -2.17 10.19 19.85
CA HIS A 95 -1.33 10.85 18.85
C HIS A 95 -1.14 12.34 19.16
N GLN A 96 -2.20 13.04 19.54
CA GLN A 96 -2.17 14.47 19.86
C GLN A 96 -1.46 14.78 21.18
N ASN A 97 -1.59 13.90 22.18
CA ASN A 97 -1.01 14.10 23.51
C ASN A 97 0.39 13.49 23.67
N GLY A 98 0.84 12.67 22.72
CA GLY A 98 2.18 12.10 22.67
C GLY A 98 2.37 10.83 23.51
N LEU A 99 3.60 10.61 23.98
CA LEU A 99 3.93 9.48 24.84
C LEU A 99 3.62 9.84 26.29
N GLY A 100 3.01 8.93 27.04
CA GLY A 100 2.62 9.23 28.41
C GLY A 100 1.81 8.15 29.11
N THR A 101 1.37 8.50 30.31
CA THR A 101 0.43 7.72 31.11
C THR A 101 -0.92 8.41 31.08
N TYR A 102 -1.97 7.66 30.75
CA TYR A 102 -3.33 8.14 30.61
C TYR A 102 -4.21 7.41 31.63
N PRO A 103 -4.58 8.08 32.74
CA PRO A 103 -5.52 7.51 33.69
C PRO A 103 -6.89 7.30 33.02
N LEU A 104 -7.53 6.17 33.27
CA LEU A 104 -8.81 5.81 32.66
C LEU A 104 -9.94 6.81 32.97
N PRO A 105 -10.14 7.32 34.21
CA PRO A 105 -11.29 8.20 34.47
C PRO A 105 -11.29 9.51 33.66
N PRO A 106 -10.19 10.28 33.58
CA PRO A 106 -10.09 11.44 32.68
C PRO A 106 -10.28 11.09 31.20
N LEU A 107 -9.74 9.95 30.77
CA LEU A 107 -9.86 9.49 29.40
C LEU A 107 -11.32 9.17 29.04
N LEU A 108 -12.05 8.47 29.92
CA LEU A 108 -13.48 8.21 29.74
C LEU A 108 -14.30 9.50 29.74
N ALA A 109 -13.98 10.45 30.61
CA ALA A 109 -14.66 11.75 30.63
C ALA A 109 -14.45 12.50 29.29
N HIS A 110 -13.22 12.49 28.76
CA HIS A 110 -12.92 13.07 27.46
C HIS A 110 -13.72 12.41 26.33
N LEU A 111 -13.69 11.07 26.24
CA LEU A 111 -14.39 10.31 25.20
C LEU A 111 -15.92 10.44 25.28
N LYS A 112 -16.49 10.59 26.48
CA LYS A 112 -17.95 10.85 26.63
C LYS A 112 -18.32 12.27 26.27
N SER A 113 -17.44 13.23 26.50
CA SER A 113 -17.69 14.65 26.21
C SER A 113 -17.56 15.00 24.73
N SER A 114 -17.01 14.10 23.90
CA SER A 114 -16.81 14.36 22.46
C SER A 114 -18.10 14.31 21.62
N THR A 115 -19.24 13.93 22.20
CA THR A 115 -20.53 13.87 21.52
C THR A 115 -21.68 13.80 22.51
N SER A 116 -22.90 14.12 22.06
CA SER A 116 -24.16 13.88 22.77
C SER A 116 -24.85 12.57 22.37
N ASP A 117 -24.30 11.81 21.42
CA ASP A 117 -24.86 10.52 20.97
C ASP A 117 -24.78 9.48 22.10
N ALA A 118 -25.95 9.06 22.60
CA ALA A 118 -26.07 8.16 23.73
C ALA A 118 -25.55 6.75 23.43
N GLU A 119 -25.66 6.27 22.19
CA GLU A 119 -25.17 4.96 21.79
C GLU A 119 -23.64 4.96 21.86
N PHE A 120 -22.98 5.98 21.31
CA PHE A 120 -21.53 6.13 21.42
C PHE A 120 -21.07 6.30 22.87
N GLN A 121 -21.73 7.17 23.66
CA GLN A 121 -21.38 7.37 25.07
C GLN A 121 -21.48 6.09 25.91
N SER A 122 -22.38 5.17 25.57
CA SER A 122 -22.52 3.88 26.25
C SER A 122 -21.32 2.95 26.04
N LEU A 123 -20.64 3.07 24.89
CA LEU A 123 -19.42 2.32 24.57
C LEU A 123 -18.19 2.87 25.31
N CYS A 124 -18.22 4.12 25.76
CA CYS A 124 -17.13 4.75 26.52
C CYS A 124 -17.11 4.25 27.98
N ASN A 125 -16.80 2.98 28.19
CA ASN A 125 -16.67 2.35 29.50
C ASN A 125 -15.29 1.69 29.68
N ALA A 126 -14.98 1.27 30.91
CA ALA A 126 -13.67 0.72 31.27
C ALA A 126 -13.29 -0.50 30.44
N ASP A 127 -14.20 -1.47 30.35
CA ASP A 127 -13.97 -2.75 29.70
C ASP A 127 -13.72 -2.58 28.20
N GLU A 128 -14.53 -1.75 27.54
CA GLU A 128 -14.39 -1.48 26.11
C GLU A 128 -13.11 -0.70 25.79
N VAL A 129 -12.81 0.37 26.55
CA VAL A 129 -11.60 1.17 26.29
C VAL A 129 -10.33 0.36 26.56
N GLU A 130 -10.33 -0.47 27.60
CA GLU A 130 -9.21 -1.38 27.86
C GLU A 130 -9.06 -2.45 26.78
N SER A 131 -10.17 -3.08 26.38
CA SER A 131 -10.21 -4.06 25.27
C SER A 131 -9.69 -3.47 23.97
N ILE A 132 -10.13 -2.25 23.62
CA ILE A 132 -9.65 -1.51 22.45
C ILE A 132 -8.16 -1.23 22.56
N PHE A 133 -7.68 -0.71 23.70
CA PHE A 133 -6.26 -0.43 23.89
C PHE A 133 -5.39 -1.67 23.65
N VAL A 134 -5.79 -2.81 24.22
CA VAL A 134 -5.11 -4.09 24.04
C VAL A 134 -5.15 -4.53 22.58
N LYS A 135 -6.30 -4.42 21.89
CA LYS A 135 -6.41 -4.72 20.45
C LYS A 135 -5.49 -3.84 19.61
N CYS A 136 -5.39 -2.54 19.92
CA CYS A 136 -4.49 -1.62 19.23
C CYS A 136 -3.01 -1.99 19.43
N LEU A 137 -2.61 -2.51 20.60
CA LEU A 137 -1.27 -3.06 20.80
C LEU A 137 -1.03 -4.31 19.94
N TYR A 138 -1.97 -5.25 19.92
CA TYR A 138 -1.87 -6.47 19.11
C TYR A 138 -1.84 -6.18 17.61
N ALA A 139 -2.62 -5.20 17.16
CA ALA A 139 -2.63 -4.73 15.77
C ALA A 139 -1.40 -3.88 15.42
N ASN A 140 -0.49 -3.64 16.38
CA ASN A 140 0.66 -2.74 16.23
C ASN A 140 0.28 -1.30 15.83
N ALA A 141 -0.98 -0.90 16.08
CA ALA A 141 -1.43 0.48 15.97
C ALA A 141 -0.79 1.36 17.05
N ILE A 142 -0.54 0.79 18.23
CA ILE A 142 0.31 1.37 19.27
C ILE A 142 1.58 0.53 19.31
N ASN A 143 2.73 1.11 18.94
CA ASN A 143 3.98 0.36 18.79
C ASN A 143 4.49 -0.20 20.14
N LYS A 144 4.26 0.53 21.23
CA LYS A 144 4.66 0.11 22.57
C LYS A 144 3.72 0.70 23.60
N GLY A 145 3.21 -0.14 24.48
CA GLY A 145 2.38 0.29 25.60
C GLY A 145 2.05 -0.85 26.55
N LYS A 146 1.38 -0.51 27.65
CA LYS A 146 0.88 -1.50 28.62
C LYS A 146 -0.30 -0.94 29.41
N VAL A 147 -1.15 -1.83 29.87
CA VAL A 147 -2.19 -1.55 30.85
C VAL A 147 -1.60 -1.75 32.24
N LYS A 148 -1.85 -0.82 33.16
CA LYS A 148 -1.44 -0.91 34.57
C LYS A 148 -2.66 -0.70 35.46
N HIS A 149 -2.98 -1.68 36.31
CA HIS A 149 -4.03 -1.54 37.31
C HIS A 149 -3.42 -0.98 38.60
N VAL A 150 -3.92 0.18 39.04
CA VAL A 150 -3.51 0.85 40.28
C VAL A 150 -4.61 0.67 41.30
N THR A 151 -4.24 0.18 42.48
CA THR A 151 -5.18 -0.23 43.54
C THR A 151 -6.11 0.87 44.05
N ASN A 152 -5.78 2.15 43.85
CA ASN A 152 -6.59 3.30 44.31
C ASN A 152 -7.03 4.27 43.19
N ASP A 153 -6.30 4.32 42.06
CA ASP A 153 -6.55 5.29 40.97
C ASP A 153 -7.20 4.66 39.73
N GLY A 154 -7.47 3.35 39.77
CA GLY A 154 -8.05 2.59 38.67
C GLY A 154 -7.02 2.14 37.63
N THR A 155 -7.45 1.96 36.39
CA THR A 155 -6.57 1.55 35.28
C THR A 155 -5.84 2.74 34.67
N GLU A 156 -4.56 2.58 34.38
CA GLU A 156 -3.73 3.52 33.62
C GLU A 156 -3.27 2.87 32.31
N PHE A 157 -3.35 3.61 31.21
CA PHE A 157 -2.79 3.21 29.92
C PHE A 157 -1.44 3.91 29.71
N ILE A 158 -0.40 3.13 29.46
CA ILE A 158 0.93 3.66 29.19
C ILE A 158 1.20 3.52 27.71
N VAL A 159 1.40 4.65 27.02
CA VAL A 159 1.81 4.73 25.61
C VAL A 159 3.29 5.08 25.58
N GLY A 160 4.12 4.11 25.20
CA GLY A 160 5.59 4.20 25.22
C GLY A 160 6.24 4.14 23.84
N GLY A 161 5.47 4.21 22.77
CA GLY A 161 5.94 4.22 21.39
C GLY A 161 4.95 4.93 20.46
N PRO A 162 5.36 5.22 19.21
CA PRO A 162 4.53 5.97 18.28
C PRO A 162 3.23 5.25 17.93
N ILE A 163 2.23 6.03 17.54
CA ILE A 163 0.99 5.53 16.94
C ILE A 163 1.28 5.27 15.45
N ASN A 164 1.11 4.02 15.00
CA ASN A 164 1.44 3.58 13.64
C ASN A 164 0.22 3.59 12.70
N ILE A 165 -0.75 4.47 12.95
CA ILE A 165 -1.88 4.68 12.05
C ILE A 165 -1.68 6.05 11.38
N PRO A 166 -1.76 6.14 10.04
CA PRO A 166 -1.67 7.42 9.37
C PRO A 166 -2.94 8.23 9.68
N PHE A 167 -2.79 9.35 10.38
CA PHE A 167 -3.81 10.39 10.48
C PHE A 167 -3.64 11.38 9.33
N THR A 168 -4.69 12.16 9.03
CA THR A 168 -4.64 13.15 7.94
C THR A 168 -3.55 14.22 8.14
N SER A 169 -3.14 14.49 9.37
CA SER A 169 -1.99 15.36 9.68
C SER A 169 -0.63 14.78 9.27
N SER A 170 -0.55 13.47 8.97
CA SER A 170 0.68 12.74 8.60
C SER A 170 0.85 12.55 7.09
N PHE A 171 0.01 13.19 6.26
CA PHE A 171 -0.07 13.00 4.80
C PHE A 171 1.21 13.32 4.01
N SER A 172 2.23 13.96 4.60
CA SER A 172 3.52 14.14 3.94
C SER A 172 4.30 12.82 3.77
N PHE A 173 4.04 11.81 4.61
CA PHE A 173 4.77 10.54 4.58
C PHE A 173 4.35 9.64 3.42
N LEU A 174 3.04 9.52 3.13
CA LEU A 174 2.54 8.66 2.05
C LEU A 174 2.85 9.24 0.66
N LYS A 175 2.77 10.56 0.49
CA LYS A 175 3.31 11.23 -0.71
C LYS A 175 4.79 10.95 -0.92
N THR A 176 5.58 10.92 0.15
CA THR A 176 7.02 10.60 0.06
C THR A 176 7.28 9.13 -0.31
N LEU A 177 6.44 8.21 0.16
CA LEU A 177 6.50 6.79 -0.24
C LEU A 177 6.02 6.57 -1.67
N GLN A 178 4.96 7.26 -2.09
CA GLN A 178 4.42 7.18 -3.46
C GLN A 178 5.42 7.74 -4.49
N ILE A 179 6.07 8.87 -4.19
CA ILE A 179 7.17 9.41 -5.00
C ILE A 179 8.33 8.40 -5.10
N LYS A 180 8.71 7.74 -3.99
CA LYS A 180 9.80 6.75 -4.02
C LYS A 180 9.47 5.50 -4.83
N VAL A 181 8.21 5.06 -4.81
CA VAL A 181 7.76 3.90 -5.59
C VAL A 181 7.64 4.25 -7.07
N GLU A 182 7.13 5.45 -7.41
CA GLU A 182 7.08 5.94 -8.79
C GLU A 182 8.50 6.14 -9.36
N ASP A 183 9.42 6.69 -8.59
CA ASP A 183 10.85 6.83 -8.97
C ASP A 183 11.52 5.45 -9.19
N GLU A 184 11.17 4.43 -8.40
CA GLU A 184 11.70 3.06 -8.59
C GLU A 184 11.10 2.37 -9.82
N ILE A 185 9.80 2.57 -10.09
CA ILE A 185 9.14 2.03 -11.29
C ILE A 185 9.74 2.67 -12.55
N GLU A 186 9.93 3.98 -12.57
CA GLU A 186 10.52 4.69 -13.71
C GLU A 186 11.98 4.25 -13.93
N ARG A 187 12.76 4.03 -12.86
CA ARG A 187 14.12 3.45 -12.97
C ARG A 187 14.11 2.04 -13.56
N VAL A 188 13.15 1.20 -13.19
CA VAL A 188 13.04 -0.17 -13.71
C VAL A 188 12.63 -0.16 -15.19
N GLU A 189 11.72 0.73 -15.60
CA GLU A 189 11.36 0.88 -17.02
C GLU A 189 12.53 1.39 -17.87
N VAL A 190 13.29 2.37 -17.40
CA VAL A 190 14.50 2.87 -18.09
C VAL A 190 15.57 1.78 -18.22
N LEU A 191 15.77 0.97 -17.17
CA LEU A 191 16.70 -0.17 -17.21
C LEU A 191 16.25 -1.23 -18.22
N LYS A 192 14.94 -1.52 -18.29
CA LYS A 192 14.39 -2.49 -19.24
C LYS A 192 14.59 -2.04 -20.69
N ILE A 193 14.33 -0.76 -20.99
CA ILE A 193 14.58 -0.16 -22.31
C ILE A 193 16.08 -0.20 -22.66
N SER A 194 16.96 0.04 -21.68
CA SER A 194 18.41 0.02 -21.89
C SER A 194 18.92 -1.38 -22.22
N ILE A 195 18.42 -2.41 -21.52
CA ILE A 195 18.76 -3.82 -21.78
C ILE A 195 18.26 -4.25 -23.17
N GLU A 196 17.01 -3.93 -23.52
CA GLU A 196 16.44 -4.27 -24.83
C GLU A 196 17.25 -3.62 -25.98
N LYS A 197 17.82 -2.43 -25.74
CA LYS A 197 18.65 -1.73 -26.72
C LYS A 197 20.05 -2.35 -26.85
N GLU A 198 20.68 -2.75 -25.76
CA GLU A 198 21.96 -3.47 -25.78
C GLU A 198 21.84 -4.83 -26.48
N GLU A 199 20.76 -5.58 -26.22
CA GLU A 199 20.49 -6.85 -26.91
C GLU A 199 20.29 -6.66 -28.43
N GLN A 200 19.62 -5.58 -28.86
CA GLN A 200 19.47 -5.28 -30.29
C GLN A 200 20.79 -4.89 -30.96
N GLU A 201 21.66 -4.13 -30.27
CA GLU A 201 22.98 -3.77 -30.80
C GLU A 201 23.92 -4.99 -30.90
N GLU A 202 23.81 -5.94 -29.98
CA GLU A 202 24.57 -7.19 -30.02
C GLU A 202 24.09 -8.10 -31.17
N LEU A 203 22.77 -8.24 -31.35
CA LEU A 203 22.19 -8.96 -32.49
C LEU A 203 22.59 -8.36 -33.84
N GLN A 204 22.65 -7.04 -33.97
CA GLN A 204 23.11 -6.38 -35.20
C GLN A 204 24.59 -6.65 -35.50
N LYS A 205 25.45 -6.67 -34.48
CA LYS A 205 26.88 -7.00 -34.65
C LYS A 205 27.06 -8.45 -35.10
N ASP A 206 26.28 -9.37 -34.55
CA ASP A 206 26.30 -10.77 -34.96
C ASP A 206 25.82 -10.97 -36.40
N GLU A 207 24.76 -10.27 -36.81
CA GLU A 207 24.29 -10.29 -38.21
C GLU A 207 25.33 -9.72 -39.19
N GLU A 208 26.00 -8.63 -38.84
CA GLU A 208 27.10 -8.07 -39.65
C GLU A 208 28.28 -9.02 -39.75
N TRP A 209 28.64 -9.70 -38.66
CA TRP A 209 29.71 -10.69 -38.66
C TRP A 209 29.37 -11.89 -39.56
N ILE A 210 28.13 -12.38 -39.49
CA ILE A 210 27.63 -13.46 -40.35
C ILE A 210 27.67 -13.04 -41.83
N LYS A 211 27.24 -11.82 -42.16
CA LYS A 211 27.30 -11.29 -43.54
C LYS A 211 28.74 -11.23 -44.06
N LYS A 212 29.67 -10.63 -43.29
CA LYS A 212 31.09 -10.56 -43.67
C LYS A 212 31.73 -11.94 -43.84
N LYS A 213 31.36 -12.90 -43.00
CA LYS A 213 31.84 -14.28 -43.10
C LYS A 213 31.32 -14.99 -44.36
N ASN A 214 30.04 -14.81 -44.70
CA ASN A 214 29.44 -15.37 -45.90
C ASN A 214 30.02 -14.76 -47.19
N GLU A 215 30.27 -13.44 -47.23
CA GLU A 215 30.97 -12.79 -48.34
C GLU A 215 32.41 -13.30 -48.52
N SER A 216 33.10 -13.57 -47.41
CA SER A 216 34.45 -14.14 -47.44
C SER A 216 34.45 -15.58 -47.98
N ILE A 217 33.43 -16.39 -47.65
CA ILE A 217 33.26 -17.75 -48.18
C ILE A 217 32.96 -17.73 -49.69
N LEU A 218 32.16 -16.77 -50.17
CA LEU A 218 31.88 -16.58 -51.59
C LEU A 218 33.14 -16.23 -52.39
N LYS A 219 33.97 -15.30 -51.89
CA LYS A 219 35.27 -14.96 -52.52
C LYS A 219 36.24 -16.14 -52.60
N VAL A 220 36.23 -17.03 -51.60
CA VAL A 220 37.06 -18.26 -51.62
C VAL A 220 36.55 -19.28 -52.64
N LYS A 221 35.25 -19.35 -52.91
CA LYS A 221 34.69 -20.20 -53.98
C LYS A 221 35.04 -19.67 -55.37
N GLU A 222 34.90 -18.36 -55.61
CA GLU A 222 35.29 -17.74 -56.89
C GLU A 222 36.81 -17.86 -57.15
N GLY A 223 37.63 -17.78 -56.10
CA GLY A 223 39.08 -18.01 -56.20
C GLY A 223 39.50 -19.46 -56.51
N LYS A 224 38.63 -20.45 -56.25
CA LYS A 224 38.88 -21.86 -56.59
C LYS A 224 38.45 -22.23 -58.01
N ASP A 225 37.42 -21.58 -58.56
CA ASP A 225 36.99 -21.81 -59.94
C ASP A 225 37.93 -21.14 -60.97
N GLY A 226 38.71 -20.13 -60.56
CA GLY A 226 39.77 -19.52 -61.38
C GLY A 226 41.07 -20.34 -61.53
N LYS A 227 41.23 -21.46 -60.80
CA LYS A 227 42.42 -22.34 -60.84
C LYS A 227 42.10 -23.74 -61.36
N ARG A 228 41.50 -23.84 -62.55
CA ARG A 228 41.67 -25.00 -63.43
C ARG A 228 42.32 -24.56 -64.74
N LYS A 229 43.64 -24.34 -64.72
CA LYS A 229 44.46 -24.28 -65.94
C LYS A 229 45.17 -25.60 -66.16
N ARG A 230 44.76 -26.26 -67.25
CA ARG A 230 45.50 -27.18 -68.14
C ARG A 230 46.81 -27.73 -67.60
N VAL A 231 46.79 -29.01 -67.21
CA VAL A 231 47.99 -29.86 -67.30
C VAL A 231 48.15 -30.24 -68.77
N LYS A 232 49.28 -29.82 -69.34
CA LYS A 232 49.76 -30.18 -70.68
C LYS A 232 50.34 -31.59 -70.56
N VAL A 233 49.71 -32.59 -71.19
CA VAL A 233 50.30 -33.94 -71.32
C VAL A 233 51.13 -33.92 -72.59
N GLU A 234 52.45 -33.99 -72.43
CA GLU A 234 53.37 -34.21 -73.56
C GLU A 234 53.27 -35.65 -74.02
N LYS A 235 53.21 -35.81 -75.35
CA LYS A 235 53.32 -37.10 -76.03
C LYS A 235 54.70 -37.71 -75.76
N GLY A 236 54.71 -38.95 -75.29
CA GLY A 236 55.77 -39.92 -75.59
C GLY A 236 55.13 -41.02 -76.43
N GLU A 237 55.43 -41.03 -77.73
CA GLU A 237 55.28 -42.19 -78.61
C GLU A 237 56.52 -43.10 -78.45
N GLU A 238 56.36 -44.36 -78.84
CA GLU A 238 57.28 -45.53 -78.88
C GLU A 238 56.91 -46.59 -77.81
N GLY A 239 56.44 -47.80 -78.14
CA GLY A 239 56.35 -48.52 -79.41
C GLY A 239 56.91 -49.94 -79.23
N PHE A 240 56.08 -50.95 -79.51
CA PHE A 240 56.29 -52.41 -79.46
C PHE A 240 56.05 -53.14 -78.12
#